data_AF-A0A1V2L4N2-F1
#
_entry.id   AF-A0A1V2L4N2-F1
#
_cell.length_a   1.000
_cell.length_b   1.000
_cell.length_c   1.000
_cell.angle_alpha   90.00
_cell.angle_beta   90.00
_cell.angle_gamma   90.00
#
_symmetry.space_group_name_H-M   'P 1'
#
loop_
_entity.id
_entity.type
_entity.pdbx_description
1 polymer ?
#
loop_
_entity_poly.entity_id
_entity_poly.type
_entity_poly.pdbx_seq_one_letter_code
_entity_poly.pdbx_strand_id
1 'polypeptide(L)'
;MTSTFDTLEADFATFASADNIGQSLESTRSYISSLESLYAQLEQDDTTDCNSVKKLSKTWEDSIRKNLKTSNSAINKFGKALEKIEPLDDVYQYPIDKTSRNLALVDNAVRLHLLREGDLGLDIGRVDVMSNFAEMNAILKELRFSFESSLFTIILAAHIAFPFFSKLQKIKVATKLEWTSRDELPIEIQLPNSLKFHAIYICPVFKCETTQQNPAMALPCHHVISKQALQNLSKNGGSFKCPYCPVTALASQCLKVQFHAI
;
A
#
# COMPACT_ATOMS: atom_id res chain seq x y z
N MET A 1 30.04 5.21 1.87
CA MET A 1 28.62 4.97 1.53
C MET A 1 27.92 6.19 0.93
N THR A 2 28.19 7.43 1.36
CA THR A 2 27.59 8.64 0.76
C THR A 2 27.97 8.81 -0.72
N SER A 3 29.24 8.70 -1.08
CA SER A 3 29.69 8.97 -2.46
C SER A 3 29.10 8.04 -3.54
N THR A 4 28.79 6.79 -3.20
CA THR A 4 28.20 5.81 -4.14
C THR A 4 26.72 6.07 -4.36
N PHE A 5 26.01 6.48 -3.30
CA PHE A 5 24.60 6.84 -3.37
C PHE A 5 24.40 8.15 -4.15
N ASP A 6 25.25 9.15 -3.90
CA ASP A 6 25.26 10.40 -4.66
C ASP A 6 25.51 10.16 -6.16
N THR A 7 26.34 9.17 -6.51
CA THR A 7 26.60 8.77 -7.90
C THR A 7 25.36 8.12 -8.55
N LEU A 8 24.64 7.27 -7.80
CA LEU A 8 23.40 6.63 -8.27
C LEU A 8 22.26 7.64 -8.44
N GLU A 9 22.15 8.60 -7.52
CA GLU A 9 21.17 9.67 -7.59
C GLU A 9 21.43 10.57 -8.81
N ALA A 10 22.70 10.88 -9.09
CA ALA A 10 23.09 11.60 -10.31
C ALA A 10 22.81 10.80 -11.59
N ASP A 11 23.08 9.49 -11.60
CA ASP A 11 22.78 8.61 -12.74
C ASP A 11 21.28 8.47 -12.97
N PHE A 12 20.48 8.36 -11.90
CA PHE A 12 19.01 8.35 -11.96
C PHE A 12 18.46 9.69 -12.46
N ALA A 13 18.96 10.82 -11.94
CA ALA A 13 18.56 12.14 -12.41
C ALA A 13 18.87 12.32 -13.91
N THR A 14 20.02 11.81 -14.36
CA THR A 14 20.40 11.82 -15.78
C THR A 14 19.44 10.95 -16.62
N PHE A 15 19.10 9.75 -16.14
CA PHE A 15 18.13 8.87 -16.81
C PHE A 15 16.73 9.49 -16.89
N ALA A 16 16.24 10.05 -15.78
CA ALA A 16 14.95 10.72 -15.69
C ALA A 16 14.88 11.97 -16.57
N SER A 17 15.97 12.76 -16.62
CA SER A 17 16.03 13.98 -17.45
C SER A 17 16.04 13.72 -18.95
N ALA A 18 16.44 12.52 -19.39
CA ALA A 18 16.56 12.22 -20.81
C ALA A 18 15.21 12.04 -21.51
N ASP A 19 14.11 11.86 -20.76
CA ASP A 19 12.72 11.66 -21.23
C ASP A 19 12.59 10.85 -22.53
N ASN A 20 13.39 9.79 -22.66
CA ASN A 20 13.45 9.01 -23.89
C ASN A 20 12.11 8.30 -24.17
N ILE A 21 11.36 8.00 -23.11
CA ILE A 21 10.02 7.39 -23.19
C ILE A 21 8.99 8.42 -23.64
N GLY A 22 8.97 9.62 -23.04
CA GLY A 22 8.08 10.71 -23.49
C GLY A 22 8.34 11.11 -24.93
N GLN A 23 9.61 11.24 -25.32
CA GLN A 23 9.99 11.49 -26.72
C GLN A 23 9.54 10.37 -27.67
N SER A 24 9.60 9.10 -27.24
CA SER A 24 9.13 7.98 -28.07
C SER A 24 7.61 7.97 -28.22
N LEU A 25 6.88 8.34 -27.16
CA LEU A 25 5.42 8.49 -27.18
C LEU A 25 5.01 9.63 -28.11
N GLU A 26 5.69 10.77 -28.04
CA GLU A 26 5.42 11.92 -28.88
C GLU A 26 5.74 11.65 -30.37
N SER A 27 6.87 11.00 -30.67
CA SER A 27 7.19 10.54 -32.02
C SER A 27 6.11 9.59 -32.57
N THR A 28 5.55 8.73 -31.73
CA THR A 28 4.48 7.79 -32.13
C THR A 28 3.16 8.51 -32.38
N ARG A 29 2.79 9.49 -31.54
CA ARG A 29 1.61 10.34 -31.74
C ARG A 29 1.71 11.15 -33.03
N SER A 30 2.86 11.75 -33.30
CA SER A 30 3.12 12.51 -34.52
C SER A 30 3.03 11.63 -35.78
N TYR A 31 3.53 10.40 -35.70
CA TYR A 31 3.39 9.41 -36.77
C TYR A 31 1.93 9.03 -37.03
N ILE A 32 1.15 8.76 -35.98
CA ILE A 32 -0.29 8.46 -36.09
C ILE A 32 -1.05 9.63 -36.73
N SER A 33 -0.83 10.86 -36.25
CA SER A 33 -1.48 12.05 -36.80
C SER A 33 -1.13 12.28 -38.28
N SER A 34 0.12 11.98 -38.67
CA SER A 34 0.54 12.05 -40.07
C SER A 34 -0.14 10.99 -40.95
N LEU A 35 -0.39 9.78 -40.42
CA LEU A 35 -1.12 8.73 -41.11
C LEU A 35 -2.60 9.07 -41.27
N GLU A 36 -3.24 9.62 -40.23
CA GLU A 36 -4.63 10.08 -40.28
C GLU A 36 -4.83 11.18 -41.32
N SER A 37 -3.90 12.13 -41.40
CA SER A 37 -3.92 13.19 -42.42
C SER A 37 -3.78 12.64 -43.84
N LEU A 38 -2.88 11.67 -44.05
CA LEU A 38 -2.74 11.00 -45.35
C LEU A 38 -3.98 10.19 -45.72
N TYR A 39 -4.62 9.54 -44.75
CA TYR A 39 -5.87 8.81 -44.96
C TYR A 39 -7.00 9.76 -45.37
N ALA A 40 -7.12 10.93 -44.71
CA ALA A 40 -8.11 11.94 -45.07
C ALA A 40 -7.87 12.54 -46.47
N GLN A 41 -6.61 12.65 -46.90
CA GLN A 41 -6.26 13.10 -48.25
C GLN A 41 -6.64 12.04 -49.32
N LEU A 42 -6.47 10.76 -49.00
CA LEU A 42 -6.87 9.64 -49.86
C LEU A 42 -8.40 9.56 -50.07
N GLU A 43 -9.20 9.98 -49.10
CA GLU A 43 -10.67 10.05 -49.28
C GLU A 43 -11.11 11.14 -50.26
N GLN A 44 -10.26 12.15 -50.53
CA GLN A 44 -10.57 13.27 -51.42
C GLN A 44 -9.89 13.18 -52.80
N ASP A 45 -8.71 12.57 -52.90
CA ASP A 45 -7.95 12.41 -54.15
C ASP A 45 -7.27 11.02 -54.24
N ASP A 46 -7.55 10.29 -55.32
CA ASP A 46 -7.09 8.90 -55.55
C ASP A 46 -5.62 8.79 -56.04
N THR A 47 -4.85 9.87 -55.92
CA THR A 47 -3.48 10.00 -56.49
C THR A 47 -2.36 10.01 -55.44
N THR A 48 -2.65 9.64 -54.20
CA THR A 48 -1.69 9.79 -53.09
C THR A 48 -0.48 8.84 -53.22
N ASP A 49 0.73 9.42 -53.15
CA ASP A 49 2.00 8.71 -53.28
C ASP A 49 2.33 7.84 -52.06
N CYS A 50 2.17 6.51 -52.19
CA CYS A 50 2.54 5.51 -51.18
C CYS A 50 4.03 5.55 -50.74
N ASN A 51 4.93 6.24 -51.45
CA ASN A 51 6.32 6.40 -51.01
C ASN A 51 6.46 7.33 -49.80
N SER A 52 5.52 8.26 -49.60
CA SER A 52 5.46 9.14 -48.44
C SER A 52 5.29 8.36 -47.13
N VAL A 53 4.41 7.34 -47.13
CA VAL A 53 4.17 6.43 -45.99
C VAL A 53 5.42 5.65 -45.62
N LYS A 54 6.14 5.10 -46.62
CA LYS A 54 7.40 4.38 -46.38
C LYS A 54 8.46 5.28 -45.74
N LYS A 55 8.52 6.55 -46.14
CA LYS A 55 9.45 7.53 -45.57
C LYS A 55 9.08 7.87 -44.12
N LEU A 56 7.80 8.10 -43.84
CA LEU A 56 7.29 8.36 -42.48
C LEU A 56 7.57 7.19 -41.54
N SER A 57 7.25 5.97 -41.98
CA SER A 57 7.53 4.73 -41.23
C SER A 57 9.02 4.61 -40.90
N LYS A 58 9.90 4.85 -41.88
CA LYS A 58 11.35 4.78 -41.67
C LYS A 58 11.85 5.84 -40.69
N THR A 59 11.38 7.07 -40.80
CA THR A 59 11.75 8.15 -39.86
C THR A 59 11.30 7.85 -38.43
N TRP A 60 10.09 7.31 -38.26
CA TRP A 60 9.59 6.86 -36.96
C TRP A 60 10.43 5.71 -36.40
N GLU A 61 10.71 4.67 -37.19
CA GLU A 61 11.55 3.53 -36.77
C GLU A 61 12.95 3.97 -36.32
N ASP A 62 13.59 4.86 -37.07
CA ASP A 62 14.93 5.37 -36.75
C ASP A 62 14.91 6.16 -35.42
N SER A 63 13.85 6.95 -35.17
CA SER A 63 13.66 7.67 -33.91
C SER A 63 13.50 6.72 -32.72
N ILE A 64 12.63 5.70 -32.84
CA ILE A 64 12.41 4.71 -31.78
C ILE A 64 13.66 3.89 -31.50
N ARG A 65 14.38 3.43 -32.55
CA ARG A 65 15.65 2.69 -32.37
C ARG A 65 16.70 3.52 -31.64
N LYS A 66 16.82 4.81 -31.97
CA LYS A 66 17.75 5.72 -31.31
C LYS A 66 17.43 5.86 -29.82
N ASN A 67 16.16 6.09 -29.48
CA ASN A 67 15.72 6.25 -28.09
C ASN A 67 15.92 4.96 -27.28
N LEU A 68 15.57 3.81 -27.87
CA LEU A 68 15.77 2.50 -27.24
C LEU A 68 17.25 2.21 -26.94
N LYS A 69 18.15 2.57 -27.87
CA LYS A 69 19.60 2.41 -27.69
C LYS A 69 20.11 3.26 -26.53
N THR A 70 19.66 4.51 -26.42
CA THR A 70 20.02 5.41 -25.31
C THR A 70 19.52 4.88 -23.97
N SER A 71 18.25 4.46 -23.89
CA SER A 71 17.67 3.90 -22.67
C SER A 71 18.39 2.64 -22.20
N ASN A 72 18.66 1.69 -23.11
CA ASN A 72 19.39 0.47 -22.78
C ASN A 72 20.83 0.76 -22.32
N SER A 73 21.49 1.76 -22.90
CA SER A 73 22.81 2.16 -22.45
C SER A 73 22.79 2.72 -21.02
N ALA A 74 21.77 3.51 -20.67
CA ALA A 74 21.61 4.04 -19.33
C ALA A 74 21.26 2.94 -18.31
N ILE A 75 20.37 2.01 -18.66
CA ILE A 75 20.04 0.84 -17.82
C ILE A 75 21.31 0.02 -17.53
N ASN A 76 22.15 -0.23 -18.54
CA ASN A 76 23.41 -0.95 -18.36
C ASN A 76 24.40 -0.22 -17.45
N LYS A 77 24.44 1.12 -17.50
CA LYS A 77 25.28 1.91 -16.58
C LYS A 77 24.76 1.83 -15.15
N PHE A 78 23.45 1.96 -14.97
CA PHE A 78 22.80 1.84 -13.66
C PHE A 78 23.00 0.46 -13.04
N GLY A 79 22.85 -0.62 -13.84
CA GLY A 79 23.13 -1.98 -13.39
C GLY A 79 24.57 -2.17 -12.89
N LYS A 80 25.56 -1.61 -13.60
CA LYS A 80 26.97 -1.63 -13.17
C LYS A 80 27.24 -0.80 -11.92
N ALA A 81 26.47 0.26 -11.68
CA ALA A 81 26.56 1.05 -10.46
C ALA A 81 25.98 0.28 -9.25
N LEU A 82 24.86 -0.42 -9.45
CA LEU A 82 24.25 -1.30 -8.46
C LEU A 82 25.20 -2.43 -8.01
N GLU A 83 25.95 -3.04 -8.94
CA GLU A 83 26.94 -4.09 -8.63
C GLU A 83 28.06 -3.62 -7.70
N LYS A 84 28.32 -2.30 -7.60
CA LYS A 84 29.38 -1.72 -6.76
C LYS A 84 28.91 -1.32 -5.37
N ILE A 85 27.60 -1.31 -5.13
CA ILE A 85 27.07 -1.17 -3.78
C ILE A 85 27.39 -2.48 -3.06
N GLU A 86 28.06 -2.40 -1.90
CA GLU A 86 28.29 -3.58 -1.06
C GLU A 86 26.98 -4.37 -0.91
N PRO A 87 27.03 -5.70 -0.95
CA PRO A 87 25.83 -6.51 -0.79
C PRO A 87 25.15 -6.10 0.53
N LEU A 88 23.94 -5.55 0.41
CA LEU A 88 23.04 -5.24 1.53
C LEU A 88 22.66 -6.50 2.34
N ASP A 89 23.12 -7.67 1.90
CA ASP A 89 22.86 -9.00 2.45
C ASP A 89 23.29 -9.14 3.93
N ASP A 90 24.25 -8.34 4.40
CA ASP A 90 24.70 -8.42 5.81
C ASP A 90 23.82 -7.65 6.80
N VAL A 91 22.87 -6.82 6.34
CA VAL A 91 21.99 -6.02 7.22
C VAL A 91 20.68 -6.76 7.55
N TYR A 92 20.28 -7.74 6.73
CA TYR A 92 19.07 -8.56 6.95
C TYR A 92 19.36 -10.05 6.78
N GLN A 93 19.96 -10.67 7.81
CA GLN A 93 20.29 -12.10 7.87
C GLN A 93 19.09 -13.06 8.01
N TYR A 94 17.89 -12.69 7.54
CA TYR A 94 16.79 -13.64 7.41
C TYR A 94 16.54 -13.92 5.92
N PRO A 95 17.26 -14.89 5.32
CA PRO A 95 17.00 -15.29 3.95
C PRO A 95 15.54 -15.74 3.84
N ILE A 96 14.71 -14.93 3.17
CA ILE A 96 13.33 -15.29 2.86
C ILE A 96 13.39 -16.35 1.78
N ASP A 97 12.88 -17.54 2.05
CA ASP A 97 12.81 -18.61 1.06
C ASP A 97 11.93 -18.15 -0.11
N LYS A 98 12.43 -18.31 -1.34
CA LYS A 98 11.75 -17.87 -2.58
C LYS A 98 10.60 -18.80 -2.98
N THR A 99 9.90 -19.37 -2.02
CA THR A 99 8.68 -20.14 -2.25
C THR A 99 7.58 -19.20 -2.69
N SER A 100 6.68 -19.63 -3.59
CA SER A 100 5.59 -18.80 -4.13
C SER A 100 4.75 -18.09 -3.05
N ARG A 101 4.60 -18.72 -1.88
CA ARG A 101 3.92 -18.13 -0.72
C ARG A 101 4.65 -16.92 -0.14
N ASN A 102 5.97 -17.01 0.00
CA ASN A 102 6.77 -15.99 0.65
C ASN A 102 7.10 -14.83 -0.30
N LEU A 103 7.24 -15.11 -1.60
CA LEU A 103 7.21 -14.08 -2.64
C LEU A 103 5.90 -13.27 -2.59
N ALA A 104 4.75 -13.92 -2.44
CA ALA A 104 3.47 -13.22 -2.29
C ALA A 104 3.38 -12.40 -0.98
N LEU A 105 4.03 -12.84 0.10
CA LEU A 105 4.07 -12.09 1.36
C LEU A 105 5.01 -10.88 1.27
N VAL A 106 6.15 -11.00 0.59
CA VAL A 106 7.07 -9.89 0.32
C VAL A 106 6.40 -8.85 -0.58
N ASP A 107 5.74 -9.28 -1.65
CA ASP A 107 5.00 -8.41 -2.57
C ASP A 107 3.88 -7.65 -1.83
N ASN A 108 3.17 -8.33 -0.93
CA ASN A 108 2.19 -7.70 -0.05
C ASN A 108 2.83 -6.70 0.94
N ALA A 109 3.99 -7.02 1.51
CA ALA A 109 4.68 -6.13 2.45
C ALA A 109 5.16 -4.83 1.76
N VAL A 110 5.73 -4.94 0.56
CA VAL A 110 6.11 -3.78 -0.27
C VAL A 110 4.89 -2.94 -0.62
N ARG A 111 3.78 -3.59 -1.02
CA ARG A 111 2.52 -2.92 -1.34
C ARG A 111 1.90 -2.19 -0.13
N LEU A 112 1.94 -2.79 1.06
CA LEU A 112 1.46 -2.17 2.29
C LEU A 112 2.32 -0.96 2.71
N HIS A 113 3.63 -1.02 2.45
CA HIS A 113 4.54 0.09 2.72
C HIS A 113 4.26 1.28 1.79
N LEU A 114 4.09 1.04 0.49
CA LEU A 114 3.74 2.09 -0.49
C LEU A 114 2.37 2.74 -0.18
N LEU A 115 1.39 1.95 0.29
CA LEU A 115 0.09 2.48 0.75
C LEU A 115 0.21 3.35 2.00
N ARG A 116 1.19 3.09 2.87
CA ARG A 116 1.44 3.84 4.11
C ARG A 116 2.16 5.16 3.84
N GLU A 117 3.15 5.15 2.95
CA GLU A 117 3.94 6.34 2.59
C GLU A 117 3.22 7.23 1.57
N GLY A 118 2.19 6.70 0.88
CA GLY A 118 1.40 7.45 -0.11
C GLY A 118 2.10 7.71 -1.44
N ASP A 119 3.33 7.21 -1.60
CA ASP A 119 4.13 7.34 -2.82
C ASP A 119 3.84 6.18 -3.78
N LEU A 120 2.68 6.24 -4.44
CA LEU A 120 2.30 5.28 -5.47
C LEU A 120 2.67 5.72 -6.89
N GLY A 121 3.30 6.89 -7.07
CA GLY A 121 3.56 7.46 -8.40
C GLY A 121 2.31 7.67 -9.27
N LEU A 122 1.11 7.45 -8.71
CA LEU A 122 -0.17 7.69 -9.34
C LEU A 122 -0.53 9.14 -9.05
N ASP A 123 -0.35 10.00 -10.05
CA ASP A 123 -1.01 11.30 -10.07
C ASP A 123 -2.53 11.03 -10.13
N ILE A 124 -3.16 10.87 -8.97
CA ILE A 124 -4.63 10.80 -8.86
C ILE A 124 -5.09 12.25 -8.96
N GLY A 125 -4.94 12.77 -10.17
CA GLY A 125 -5.48 14.03 -10.61
C GLY A 125 -6.95 14.08 -10.23
N ARG A 126 -7.35 15.23 -9.69
CA ARG A 126 -8.73 15.69 -9.59
C ARG A 126 -9.56 15.13 -10.75
N VAL A 127 -10.44 14.16 -10.48
CA VAL A 127 -11.81 14.05 -11.01
C VAL A 127 -12.41 12.76 -10.45
N ASP A 128 -13.53 12.96 -9.80
CA ASP A 128 -14.59 12.00 -9.48
C ASP A 128 -14.24 10.74 -8.67
N VAL A 129 -14.25 10.90 -7.35
CA VAL A 129 -14.18 9.80 -6.36
C VAL A 129 -15.29 8.76 -6.57
N MET A 130 -16.39 9.09 -7.28
CA MET A 130 -17.49 8.16 -7.55
C MET A 130 -17.25 7.24 -8.76
N SER A 131 -16.51 7.68 -9.80
CA SER A 131 -16.15 6.79 -10.93
C SER A 131 -15.14 5.72 -10.51
N ASN A 132 -14.24 6.04 -9.58
CA ASN A 132 -13.30 5.08 -9.00
C ASN A 132 -13.99 3.98 -8.17
N PHE A 133 -15.25 4.18 -7.75
CA PHE A 133 -16.02 3.15 -7.08
C PHE A 133 -16.44 2.02 -8.03
N ALA A 134 -16.66 2.33 -9.31
CA ALA A 134 -16.97 1.32 -10.33
C ALA A 134 -15.73 0.49 -10.68
N GLU A 135 -14.57 1.14 -10.84
CA GLU A 135 -13.30 0.46 -11.08
C GLU A 135 -12.82 -0.34 -9.88
N MET A 136 -12.91 0.20 -8.66
CA MET A 136 -12.50 -0.53 -7.46
C MET A 136 -13.42 -1.73 -7.18
N ASN A 137 -14.74 -1.60 -7.39
CA ASN A 137 -15.66 -2.74 -7.33
C ASN A 137 -15.43 -3.73 -8.48
N ALA A 138 -15.04 -3.27 -9.67
CA ALA A 138 -14.68 -4.14 -10.80
C ALA A 138 -13.41 -4.94 -10.47
N ILE A 139 -12.37 -4.29 -9.96
CA ILE A 139 -11.11 -4.91 -9.51
C ILE A 139 -11.38 -5.92 -8.37
N LEU A 140 -12.18 -5.56 -7.37
CA LEU A 140 -12.52 -6.46 -6.26
C LEU A 140 -13.36 -7.67 -6.71
N LYS A 141 -14.23 -7.48 -7.70
CA LYS A 141 -15.03 -8.55 -8.33
C LYS A 141 -14.19 -9.45 -9.23
N GLU A 142 -13.21 -8.89 -9.93
CA GLU A 142 -12.26 -9.60 -10.80
C GLU A 142 -11.24 -10.41 -9.98
N LEU A 143 -10.81 -9.87 -8.84
CA LEU A 143 -9.94 -10.55 -7.86
C LEU A 143 -10.67 -11.62 -7.02
N ARG A 144 -11.99 -11.80 -7.19
CA ARG A 144 -12.83 -12.77 -6.46
C ARG A 144 -12.66 -12.76 -4.94
N PHE A 145 -12.44 -11.60 -4.33
CA PHE A 145 -12.40 -11.51 -2.88
C PHE A 145 -13.80 -11.71 -2.28
N SER A 146 -13.89 -12.44 -1.17
CA SER A 146 -15.15 -12.55 -0.44
C SER A 146 -15.49 -11.22 0.26
N PHE A 147 -16.78 -10.91 0.35
CA PHE A 147 -17.31 -9.77 1.10
C PHE A 147 -16.97 -9.82 2.61
N GLU A 148 -16.51 -10.97 3.11
CA GLU A 148 -16.05 -11.15 4.49
C GLU A 148 -14.51 -11.04 4.63
N SER A 149 -13.79 -10.78 3.54
CA SER A 149 -12.34 -10.62 3.63
C SER A 149 -11.98 -9.35 4.41
N SER A 150 -11.01 -9.46 5.31
CA SER A 150 -10.48 -8.30 6.05
C SER A 150 -10.00 -7.18 5.11
N LEU A 151 -9.54 -7.53 3.91
CA LEU A 151 -9.13 -6.58 2.87
C LEU A 151 -10.31 -5.74 2.36
N PHE A 152 -11.43 -6.37 2.02
CA PHE A 152 -12.64 -5.67 1.57
C PHE A 152 -13.15 -4.69 2.64
N THR A 153 -13.20 -5.16 3.88
CA THR A 153 -13.59 -4.38 5.05
C THR A 153 -12.74 -3.13 5.26
N ILE A 154 -11.40 -3.27 5.18
CA ILE A 154 -10.47 -2.15 5.34
C ILE A 154 -10.63 -1.13 4.22
N ILE A 155 -10.72 -1.59 2.97
CA ILE A 155 -10.90 -0.72 1.80
C ILE A 155 -12.22 0.04 1.90
N LEU A 156 -13.30 -0.63 2.32
CA LEU A 156 -14.60 -0.03 2.51
C LEU A 156 -14.59 1.03 3.63
N ALA A 157 -13.97 0.74 4.77
CA ALA A 157 -13.82 1.70 5.86
C ALA A 157 -12.97 2.92 5.46
N ALA A 158 -11.86 2.69 4.75
CA ALA A 158 -11.00 3.74 4.22
C ALA A 158 -11.75 4.65 3.23
N HIS A 159 -12.56 4.07 2.35
CA HIS A 159 -13.39 4.83 1.41
C HIS A 159 -14.40 5.73 2.13
N ILE A 160 -15.07 5.23 3.17
CA ILE A 160 -16.02 6.02 3.97
C ILE A 160 -15.31 7.17 4.70
N ALA A 161 -14.09 6.90 5.20
CA ALA A 161 -13.30 7.88 5.94
C ALA A 161 -12.62 8.95 5.04
N PHE A 162 -12.28 8.59 3.80
CA PHE A 162 -11.52 9.41 2.87
C PHE A 162 -12.03 10.85 2.67
N PRO A 163 -13.34 11.12 2.42
CA PRO A 163 -13.82 12.48 2.25
C PRO A 163 -13.61 13.35 3.49
N PHE A 164 -13.65 12.76 4.69
CA PHE A 164 -13.38 13.47 5.95
C PHE A 164 -11.90 13.84 6.05
N PHE A 165 -10.99 12.91 5.71
CA PHE A 165 -9.55 13.19 5.67
C PHE A 165 -9.19 14.28 4.67
N SER A 166 -9.75 14.24 3.45
CA SER A 166 -9.51 15.26 2.43
C SER A 166 -9.98 16.66 2.89
N LYS A 167 -11.13 16.72 3.57
CA LYS A 167 -11.65 17.98 4.13
C LYS A 167 -10.79 18.47 5.29
N LEU A 168 -10.38 17.58 6.18
CA LEU A 168 -9.49 17.89 7.30
C LEU A 168 -8.14 18.41 6.83
N GLN A 169 -7.54 17.82 5.80
CA GLN A 169 -6.27 18.28 5.24
C GLN A 169 -6.38 19.72 4.71
N LYS A 170 -7.47 20.03 3.99
CA LYS A 170 -7.72 21.39 3.49
C LYS A 170 -7.90 22.40 4.63
N ILE A 171 -8.66 22.02 5.67
CA ILE A 171 -8.83 22.86 6.85
C ILE A 171 -7.49 23.04 7.57
N LYS A 172 -6.72 21.96 7.80
CA LYS A 172 -5.41 21.99 8.45
C LYS A 172 -4.46 23.00 7.78
N VAL A 173 -4.38 22.95 6.46
CA VAL A 173 -3.55 23.88 5.67
C VAL A 173 -4.07 25.31 5.76
N ALA A 174 -5.39 25.51 5.73
CA ALA A 174 -6.01 26.84 5.79
C ALA A 174 -5.97 27.50 7.18
N THR A 175 -6.17 26.73 8.26
CA THR A 175 -6.23 27.23 9.64
C THR A 175 -4.94 27.04 10.42
N LYS A 176 -3.88 26.45 9.82
CA LYS A 176 -2.63 26.06 10.50
C LYS A 176 -2.89 25.28 11.80
N LEU A 177 -3.93 24.44 11.81
CA LEU A 177 -4.23 23.62 12.98
C LEU A 177 -3.17 22.52 13.10
N GLU A 178 -2.49 22.43 14.23
CA GLU A 178 -1.66 21.28 14.58
C GLU A 178 -2.54 20.06 14.89
N TRP A 179 -1.97 18.86 14.77
CA TRP A 179 -2.63 17.67 15.32
C TRP A 179 -2.74 17.87 16.85
N THR A 180 -3.72 17.24 17.50
CA THR A 180 -3.90 17.42 18.95
C THR A 180 -2.62 17.06 19.71
N SER A 181 -2.52 17.41 21.00
CA SER A 181 -1.33 17.15 21.84
C SER A 181 -0.89 15.68 21.96
N ARG A 182 -1.60 14.74 21.31
CA ARG A 182 -1.37 13.29 21.27
C ARG A 182 -1.29 12.71 19.84
N ASP A 183 -1.13 13.54 18.81
CA ASP A 183 -1.17 13.09 17.40
C ASP A 183 -2.47 12.33 17.04
N GLU A 184 -3.57 12.66 17.70
CA GLU A 184 -4.88 12.07 17.43
C GLU A 184 -5.68 12.92 16.45
N LEU A 185 -6.49 12.25 15.63
CA LEU A 185 -7.40 12.89 14.69
C LEU A 185 -8.47 13.71 15.47
N PRO A 186 -8.68 15.00 15.16
CA PRO A 186 -9.63 15.84 15.90
C PRO A 186 -11.11 15.52 15.64
N ILE A 187 -11.42 14.49 14.84
CA ILE A 187 -12.78 14.11 14.46
C ILE A 187 -12.89 12.58 14.44
N GLU A 188 -13.93 12.06 15.11
CA GLU A 188 -14.31 10.65 15.00
C GLU A 188 -15.04 10.39 13.66
N ILE A 189 -14.54 9.43 12.89
CA ILE A 189 -15.18 8.99 11.65
C ILE A 189 -16.33 8.06 12.02
N GLN A 190 -17.56 8.50 11.71
CA GLN A 190 -18.76 7.71 11.94
C GLN A 190 -18.85 6.56 10.92
N LEU A 191 -18.27 5.42 11.28
CA LEU A 191 -18.39 4.19 10.50
C LEU A 191 -19.71 3.48 10.80
N PRO A 192 -20.34 2.82 9.79
CA PRO A 192 -21.46 1.92 10.00
C PRO A 192 -21.12 0.82 11.00
N ASN A 193 -22.10 0.34 11.77
CA ASN A 193 -21.91 -0.69 12.79
C ASN A 193 -21.28 -2.00 12.23
N SER A 194 -21.46 -2.30 10.94
CA SER A 194 -20.82 -3.44 10.27
C SER A 194 -19.30 -3.32 10.13
N LEU A 195 -18.74 -2.10 10.28
CA LEU A 195 -17.30 -1.81 10.18
C LEU A 195 -16.71 -1.38 11.53
N LYS A 196 -17.49 -1.45 12.61
CA LYS A 196 -17.03 -1.22 13.98
C LYS A 196 -16.58 -2.54 14.58
N PHE A 197 -15.27 -2.79 14.53
CA PHE A 197 -14.68 -3.97 15.13
C PHE A 197 -14.30 -3.70 16.58
N HIS A 198 -14.59 -4.66 17.47
CA HIS A 198 -14.10 -4.61 18.84
C HIS A 198 -12.65 -5.07 18.87
N ALA A 199 -11.84 -4.47 19.74
CA ALA A 199 -10.48 -4.93 19.97
C ALA A 199 -10.51 -6.39 20.45
N ILE A 200 -9.93 -7.29 19.66
CA ILE A 200 -9.82 -8.71 19.99
C ILE A 200 -8.61 -8.90 20.89
N TYR A 201 -8.84 -9.33 22.13
CA TYR A 201 -7.75 -9.74 23.02
C TYR A 201 -7.43 -11.21 22.82
N ILE A 202 -6.17 -11.53 22.58
CA ILE A 202 -5.68 -12.91 22.52
C ILE A 202 -4.93 -13.18 23.82
N CYS A 203 -5.42 -14.13 24.62
CA CYS A 203 -4.80 -14.48 25.88
C CYS A 203 -3.47 -15.22 25.65
N PRO A 204 -2.33 -14.68 26.11
CA PRO A 204 -1.02 -15.32 25.93
C PRO A 204 -0.86 -16.62 26.71
N VAL A 205 -1.54 -16.76 27.86
CA VAL A 205 -1.43 -17.92 28.76
C VAL A 205 -2.10 -19.15 28.16
N PHE A 206 -3.32 -18.98 27.66
CA PHE A 206 -4.12 -20.07 27.09
C PHE A 206 -4.06 -20.13 25.57
N LYS A 207 -3.36 -19.17 24.94
CA LYS A 207 -3.21 -19.06 23.48
C LYS A 207 -4.55 -19.11 22.75
N CYS A 208 -5.55 -18.41 23.29
CA CYS A 208 -6.91 -18.37 22.74
C CYS A 208 -7.42 -16.94 22.58
N GLU A 209 -8.28 -16.75 21.60
CA GLU A 209 -9.04 -15.52 21.41
C GLU A 209 -10.10 -15.37 22.51
N THR A 210 -10.28 -14.14 23.02
CA THR A 210 -11.38 -13.86 23.94
C THR A 210 -12.68 -13.60 23.20
N THR A 211 -13.73 -14.26 23.65
CA THR A 211 -15.09 -14.16 23.10
C THR A 211 -16.07 -13.68 24.17
N GLN A 212 -17.35 -13.51 23.83
CA GLN A 212 -18.38 -13.20 24.83
C GLN A 212 -18.49 -14.27 25.92
N GLN A 213 -18.26 -15.55 25.58
CA GLN A 213 -18.29 -16.67 26.52
C GLN A 213 -16.98 -16.82 27.31
N ASN A 214 -15.84 -16.49 26.68
CA ASN A 214 -14.51 -16.50 27.27
C ASN A 214 -13.90 -15.08 27.27
N PRO A 215 -14.43 -14.15 28.08
CA PRO A 215 -13.99 -12.77 28.04
C PRO A 215 -12.58 -12.60 28.63
N ALA A 216 -11.99 -11.45 28.33
CA ALA A 216 -10.77 -10.98 28.97
C ALA A 216 -11.08 -10.58 30.43
N MET A 217 -10.24 -11.03 31.35
CA MET A 217 -10.34 -10.84 32.80
C MET A 217 -9.08 -10.12 33.28
N ALA A 218 -9.22 -8.96 33.90
CA ALA A 218 -8.14 -8.23 34.54
C ALA A 218 -7.92 -8.76 35.97
N LEU A 219 -6.67 -9.08 36.29
CA LEU A 219 -6.21 -9.37 37.64
C LEU A 219 -6.07 -8.08 38.45
N PRO A 220 -5.99 -8.14 39.80
CA PRO A 220 -5.70 -6.98 40.64
C PRO A 220 -4.37 -6.28 40.32
N CYS A 221 -3.44 -6.96 39.63
CA CYS A 221 -2.20 -6.38 39.13
C CYS A 221 -2.33 -5.76 37.72
N HIS A 222 -3.55 -5.60 37.20
CA HIS A 222 -3.89 -5.05 35.88
C HIS A 222 -3.45 -5.88 34.65
N HIS A 223 -2.77 -7.01 34.85
CA HIS A 223 -2.57 -7.97 33.77
C HIS A 223 -3.89 -8.62 33.37
N VAL A 224 -4.03 -8.92 32.09
CA VAL A 224 -5.27 -9.46 31.52
C VAL A 224 -5.04 -10.93 31.11
N ILE A 225 -5.97 -11.82 31.44
CA ILE A 225 -5.99 -13.22 30.98
C ILE A 225 -7.38 -13.61 30.51
N SER A 226 -7.55 -14.71 29.80
CA SER A 226 -8.90 -15.20 29.45
C SER A 226 -9.60 -15.81 30.68
N LYS A 227 -10.94 -15.80 30.68
CA LYS A 227 -11.74 -16.48 31.72
C LYS A 227 -11.38 -17.96 31.87
N GLN A 228 -11.09 -18.66 30.78
CA GLN A 228 -10.62 -20.05 30.80
C GLN A 228 -9.24 -20.19 31.47
N ALA A 229 -8.30 -19.27 31.19
CA ALA A 229 -7.01 -19.25 31.87
C ALA A 229 -7.19 -19.03 33.37
N LEU A 230 -8.06 -18.08 33.76
CA LEU A 230 -8.38 -17.79 35.15
C LEU A 230 -8.92 -19.03 35.88
N GLN A 231 -9.92 -19.70 35.29
CA GLN A 231 -10.51 -20.92 35.85
C GLN A 231 -9.51 -22.06 35.99
N ASN A 232 -8.59 -22.22 35.02
CA ASN A 232 -7.56 -23.25 35.07
C ASN A 232 -6.50 -22.97 36.14
N LEU A 233 -6.15 -21.70 36.35
CA LEU A 233 -5.22 -21.27 37.40
C LEU A 233 -5.87 -21.34 38.79
N SER A 234 -7.20 -21.17 38.88
CA SER A 234 -7.97 -21.16 40.12
C SER A 234 -8.74 -22.45 40.40
N LYS A 235 -8.37 -23.60 39.79
CA LYS A 235 -9.13 -24.87 39.86
C LYS A 235 -9.54 -25.32 41.27
N ASN A 236 -8.74 -24.98 42.28
CA ASN A 236 -8.98 -25.38 43.67
C ASN A 236 -9.66 -24.29 44.51
N GLY A 237 -10.19 -23.22 43.89
CA GLY A 237 -10.76 -22.06 44.60
C GLY A 237 -9.75 -21.23 45.39
N GLY A 238 -8.48 -21.63 45.38
CA GLY A 238 -7.39 -20.96 46.06
C GLY A 238 -6.82 -19.77 45.29
N SER A 239 -5.98 -19.00 45.97
CA SER A 239 -5.20 -17.92 45.38
C SER A 239 -4.20 -18.47 44.37
N PHE A 240 -4.02 -17.79 43.22
CA PHE A 240 -3.08 -18.19 42.17
C PHE A 240 -2.11 -17.05 41.87
N LYS A 241 -0.92 -17.37 41.36
CA LYS A 241 0.08 -16.36 40.96
C LYS A 241 -0.22 -15.87 39.56
N CYS A 242 -0.08 -14.56 39.34
CA CYS A 242 -0.15 -14.00 38.00
C CYS A 242 0.98 -14.59 37.12
N PRO A 243 0.69 -15.02 35.88
CA PRO A 243 1.73 -15.53 34.97
C PRO A 243 2.77 -14.48 34.55
N TYR A 244 2.45 -13.19 34.68
CA TYR A 244 3.29 -12.08 34.23
C TYR A 244 4.05 -11.38 35.36
N CYS A 245 3.65 -11.57 36.62
CA CYS A 245 4.22 -10.83 37.75
C CYS A 245 4.09 -11.62 39.05
N PRO A 246 4.85 -11.28 40.11
CA PRO A 246 4.85 -12.06 41.35
C PRO A 246 3.57 -11.88 42.20
N VAL A 247 2.62 -11.04 41.76
CA VAL A 247 1.38 -10.77 42.51
C VAL A 247 0.46 -11.99 42.48
N THR A 248 -0.03 -12.36 43.66
CA THR A 248 -1.04 -13.40 43.85
C THR A 248 -2.44 -12.78 43.79
N ALA A 249 -3.38 -13.43 43.11
CA ALA A 249 -4.75 -12.98 42.94
C ALA A 249 -5.75 -14.07 43.37
N LEU A 250 -6.94 -13.65 43.79
CA LEU A 250 -8.11 -14.51 43.94
C LEU A 250 -9.03 -14.34 42.73
N ALA A 251 -9.72 -15.41 42.32
CA ALA A 251 -10.64 -15.37 41.18
C ALA A 251 -11.79 -14.35 41.38
N SER A 252 -12.22 -14.14 42.63
CA SER A 252 -13.25 -13.15 42.99
C SER A 252 -12.81 -11.70 42.83
N GLN A 253 -11.50 -11.42 42.82
CA GLN A 253 -10.94 -10.08 42.64
C GLN A 253 -10.73 -9.73 41.15
N CYS A 254 -10.89 -10.70 40.26
CA CYS A 254 -10.67 -10.49 38.83
C CYS A 254 -11.92 -9.88 38.18
N LEU A 255 -11.74 -8.81 37.42
CA LEU A 255 -12.83 -8.07 36.79
C LEU A 255 -12.87 -8.34 35.29
N LYS A 256 -14.07 -8.48 34.72
CA LYS A 256 -14.24 -8.59 33.27
C LYS A 256 -13.84 -7.27 32.62
N VAL A 257 -12.92 -7.33 31.66
CA VAL A 257 -12.53 -6.18 30.84
C VAL A 257 -13.61 -5.92 29.80
N GLN A 258 -14.08 -4.68 29.74
CA GLN A 258 -14.91 -4.19 28.64
C GLN A 258 -14.03 -3.29 27.77
N PHE A 259 -13.61 -3.82 26.61
CA PHE A 259 -13.11 -2.97 25.53
C PHE A 259 -14.33 -2.16 25.06
N HIS A 260 -14.31 -0.85 25.27
CA HIS A 260 -15.47 0.02 25.11
C HIS A 260 -16.17 -0.23 23.77
N ALA A 261 -17.48 -0.49 23.84
CA ALA A 261 -18.38 -0.40 22.69
C ALA A 261 -18.80 1.07 22.57
N ILE A 262 -18.47 1.71 21.45
CA ILE A 262 -19.01 3.02 21.04
C ILE A 262 -20.04 2.80 19.95
#